data_AF-A0A3Q7GET2-F1
#
_entry.id   AF-A0A3Q7GET2-F1
#
_cell.length_a   1.000
_cell.length_b   1.000
_cell.length_c   1.000
_cell.angle_alpha   90.00
_cell.angle_beta   90.00
_cell.angle_gamma   90.00
#
_symmetry.space_group_name_H-M   'P 1'
#
loop_
_entity.id
_entity.type
_entity.pdbx_description
1 polymer ?
#
loop_
_entity_poly.entity_id
_entity_poly.type
_entity_poly.pdbx_seq_one_letter_code
_entity_poly.pdbx_strand_id
1 'polypeptide(L)'
;MTLDYSSPYLRGSIAGVLSVLQHSTCPENTFFHFLAVRRHFNHLNKTITSTFPYLNFNLYNFNPSLVRHLISSSIRRALDQPLNYARIYLADLLPTTVNRIIYLDSDLIVVDDVDKLWNIELNDRVLGAPEYCHANFTHYFTHKFWFHPIFPNTFKNRTPCYFNTGVMVIDLQKWRNDDYTQKLEHWMRVQKRYRIYELGSLPPFLLVFAGNVKQVEHRWNQHGLGGDNLEGQCRDLHPGPVSLLHWSGKGKPWLRLDSKKPCPLDSLWAPYDLFRHQSLFSDS
;
A
#
# COMPACT_ATOMS: atom_id res chain seq x y z
N MET A 1 3.73 6.60 -3.17
CA MET A 1 3.98 5.18 -3.53
C MET A 1 5.41 4.79 -3.17
N THR A 2 5.73 3.51 -3.07
CA THR A 2 7.12 3.02 -2.93
C THR A 2 7.65 2.51 -4.26
N LEU A 3 8.90 2.83 -4.62
CA LEU A 3 9.55 2.32 -5.83
C LEU A 3 10.73 1.42 -5.46
N ASP A 4 10.67 0.16 -5.91
CA ASP A 4 11.75 -0.81 -5.75
C ASP A 4 12.30 -1.24 -7.10
N TYR A 5 13.42 -0.62 -7.50
CA TYR A 5 14.09 -0.93 -8.77
C TYR A 5 14.62 -2.37 -8.85
N SER A 6 14.89 -3.00 -7.70
CA SER A 6 15.43 -4.37 -7.64
C SER A 6 14.34 -5.46 -7.67
N SER A 7 13.09 -5.06 -7.92
CA SER A 7 11.93 -5.90 -7.73
C SER A 7 10.94 -5.74 -8.88
N PRO A 8 10.21 -6.80 -9.27
CA PRO A 8 9.18 -6.70 -10.31
C PRO A 8 8.02 -5.77 -9.90
N TYR A 9 7.94 -5.32 -8.64
CA TYR A 9 6.96 -4.34 -8.18
C TYR A 9 7.18 -2.92 -8.74
N LEU A 10 8.34 -2.62 -9.34
CA LEU A 10 8.48 -1.37 -10.11
C LEU A 10 7.45 -1.33 -11.26
N ARG A 11 7.24 -2.46 -11.94
CA ARG A 11 6.25 -2.60 -13.03
C ARG A 11 4.85 -2.25 -12.55
N GLY A 12 4.45 -2.79 -11.40
CA GLY A 12 3.18 -2.45 -10.76
C GLY A 12 3.07 -0.96 -10.37
N SER A 13 4.14 -0.37 -9.84
CA SER A 13 4.12 1.05 -9.48
C SER A 13 3.98 1.96 -10.69
N ILE A 14 4.66 1.64 -11.80
CA ILE A 14 4.54 2.36 -13.08
C ILE A 14 3.13 2.23 -13.65
N ALA A 15 2.53 1.04 -13.58
CA ALA A 15 1.14 0.83 -13.97
C ALA A 15 0.16 1.65 -13.11
N GLY A 16 0.40 1.71 -11.79
CA GLY A 16 -0.37 2.56 -10.87
C GLY A 16 -0.29 4.04 -11.24
N VAL A 17 0.91 4.57 -11.52
CA VAL A 17 1.10 5.96 -11.99
C VAL A 17 0.35 6.20 -13.30
N LEU A 18 0.52 5.34 -14.30
CA LEU A 18 -0.17 5.46 -15.59
C LEU A 18 -1.69 5.46 -15.40
N SER A 19 -2.21 4.58 -14.54
CA SER A 19 -3.65 4.50 -14.27
C SER A 19 -4.20 5.79 -13.65
N VAL A 20 -3.48 6.40 -12.70
CA VAL A 20 -3.87 7.70 -12.16
C VAL A 20 -3.86 8.77 -13.26
N LEU A 21 -2.81 8.83 -14.08
CA LEU A 21 -2.71 9.82 -15.15
C LEU A 21 -3.82 9.67 -16.21
N GLN A 22 -4.21 8.43 -16.55
CA GLN A 22 -5.22 8.17 -17.57
C GLN A 22 -6.65 8.47 -17.10
N HIS A 23 -6.93 8.34 -15.80
CA HIS A 23 -8.28 8.47 -15.25
C HIS A 23 -8.54 9.77 -14.48
N SER A 24 -7.50 10.57 -14.21
CA SER A 24 -7.67 11.88 -13.57
C SER A 24 -8.21 12.90 -14.58
N THR A 25 -9.17 13.73 -14.16
CA THR A 25 -9.68 14.82 -15.02
C THR A 25 -8.60 15.87 -15.30
N CYS A 26 -7.72 16.14 -14.33
CA CYS A 26 -6.61 17.10 -14.43
C CYS A 26 -5.31 16.45 -13.91
N PRO A 27 -4.66 15.56 -14.68
CA PRO A 27 -3.46 14.85 -14.23
C PRO A 27 -2.30 15.78 -13.86
N GLU A 28 -2.20 16.96 -14.46
CA GLU A 28 -1.20 18.00 -14.17
C GLU A 28 -1.25 18.53 -12.73
N ASN A 29 -2.41 18.45 -12.07
CA ASN A 29 -2.59 18.83 -10.67
C ASN A 29 -2.13 17.76 -9.68
N THR A 30 -1.71 16.58 -10.18
CA THR A 30 -1.24 15.48 -9.34
C THR A 30 0.27 15.56 -9.16
N PHE A 31 0.72 15.55 -7.90
CA PHE A 31 2.14 15.46 -7.55
C PHE A 31 2.47 14.11 -6.93
N PHE A 32 3.41 13.37 -7.51
CA PHE A 32 3.78 12.05 -7.05
C PHE A 32 4.95 12.07 -6.06
N HIS A 33 4.72 11.54 -4.86
CA HIS A 33 5.76 11.30 -3.88
C HIS A 33 6.19 9.84 -3.90
N PHE A 34 7.46 9.59 -4.23
CA PHE A 34 8.03 8.25 -4.32
C PHE A 34 9.06 8.01 -3.21
N LEU A 35 8.85 6.96 -2.41
CA LEU A 35 9.85 6.48 -1.45
C LEU A 35 10.70 5.39 -2.09
N ALA A 36 12.02 5.54 -2.06
CA ALA A 36 12.96 4.57 -2.62
C ALA A 36 14.29 4.55 -1.86
N VAL A 37 15.11 3.52 -2.08
CA VAL A 37 16.47 3.47 -1.53
C VAL A 37 17.40 4.31 -2.40
N ARG A 38 18.21 5.19 -1.78
CA ARG A 38 19.10 6.15 -2.46
C ARG A 38 19.92 5.59 -3.62
N ARG A 39 20.46 4.38 -3.47
CA ARG A 39 21.29 3.73 -4.51
C ARG A 39 20.58 3.53 -5.85
N HIS A 40 19.25 3.54 -5.87
CA HIS A 40 18.44 3.36 -7.09
C HIS A 40 17.95 4.68 -7.70
N PHE A 41 18.27 5.84 -7.11
CA PHE A 41 17.69 7.13 -7.53
C PHE A 41 17.98 7.47 -8.98
N ASN A 42 19.23 7.31 -9.44
CA ASN A 42 19.58 7.65 -10.82
C ASN A 42 18.81 6.80 -11.84
N HIS A 43 18.69 5.49 -11.56
CA HIS A 43 17.94 4.58 -12.42
C HIS A 43 16.44 4.88 -12.39
N LEU A 44 15.87 5.07 -11.19
CA LEU A 44 14.45 5.41 -11.04
C LEU A 44 14.12 6.74 -11.69
N ASN A 45 14.95 7.77 -11.49
CA ASN A 45 14.76 9.07 -12.11
C ASN A 45 14.75 8.94 -13.63
N LYS A 46 15.78 8.27 -14.21
CA LYS A 46 15.85 8.02 -15.64
C LYS A 46 14.61 7.29 -16.15
N THR A 47 14.22 6.19 -15.50
CA THR A 47 13.04 5.40 -15.85
C THR A 47 11.77 6.27 -15.84
N ILE A 48 11.48 6.97 -14.73
CA ILE A 48 10.28 7.80 -14.60
C ILE A 48 10.28 8.90 -15.65
N THR A 49 11.37 9.66 -15.82
CA THR A 49 11.43 10.75 -16.80
C THR A 49 11.34 10.25 -18.25
N SER A 50 11.85 9.05 -18.55
CA SER A 50 11.71 8.46 -19.89
C SER A 50 10.31 7.94 -20.17
N THR A 51 9.60 7.47 -19.14
CA THR A 51 8.27 6.88 -19.25
C THR A 51 7.18 7.95 -19.18
N PHE A 52 7.35 8.96 -18.32
CA PHE A 52 6.41 10.06 -18.08
C PHE A 52 7.17 11.41 -18.08
N PRO A 53 7.48 11.98 -19.26
CA PRO A 53 8.33 13.18 -19.37
C PRO A 53 7.81 14.41 -18.64
N TYR A 54 6.50 14.50 -18.43
CA TYR A 54 5.82 15.63 -17.80
C TYR A 54 5.30 15.33 -16.39
N LEU A 55 5.76 14.23 -15.77
CA LEU A 55 5.32 13.86 -14.43
C LEU A 55 5.88 14.83 -13.39
N ASN A 56 5.00 15.40 -12.57
CA ASN A 56 5.40 16.12 -11.37
C ASN A 56 5.70 15.11 -10.26
N PHE A 57 6.96 14.94 -9.87
CA PHE A 57 7.33 14.00 -8.80
C PHE A 57 8.58 14.39 -8.03
N ASN A 58 8.73 13.80 -6.83
CA ASN A 58 9.97 13.80 -6.06
C ASN A 58 10.31 12.40 -5.55
N LEU A 59 11.62 12.09 -5.51
CA LEU A 59 12.16 10.89 -4.86
C LEU A 59 12.63 11.21 -3.44
N TYR A 60 12.16 10.46 -2.47
CA TYR A 60 12.53 10.57 -1.06
C TYR A 60 13.28 9.33 -0.60
N ASN A 61 14.40 9.54 0.09
CA ASN A 61 15.28 8.44 0.47
C ASN A 61 14.72 7.73 1.71
N PHE A 62 14.28 6.50 1.52
CA PHE A 62 13.99 5.61 2.62
C PHE A 62 15.25 4.85 3.04
N ASN A 63 15.74 5.11 4.25
CA ASN A 63 16.86 4.38 4.84
C ASN A 63 16.37 3.06 5.47
N PRO A 64 16.70 1.88 4.89
CA PRO A 64 16.21 0.59 5.40
C PRO A 64 16.65 0.27 6.84
N SER A 65 17.74 0.88 7.31
CA SER A 65 18.26 0.67 8.66
C SER A 65 17.31 1.17 9.76
N LEU A 66 16.45 2.15 9.45
CA LEU A 66 15.42 2.67 10.37
C LEU A 66 14.51 1.56 10.88
N VAL A 67 14.18 0.59 10.02
CA VAL A 67 13.17 -0.41 10.33
C VAL A 67 13.71 -1.83 10.44
N ARG A 68 14.88 -2.13 9.85
CA ARG A 68 15.44 -3.49 9.79
C ARG A 68 15.53 -4.16 11.17
N HIS A 69 15.89 -3.40 12.19
CA HIS A 69 16.00 -3.91 13.57
C HIS A 69 14.62 -4.17 14.23
N LEU A 70 13.55 -3.59 13.69
CA LEU A 70 12.16 -3.74 14.17
C LEU A 70 11.38 -4.85 13.43
N ILE A 71 11.81 -5.26 12.24
CA ILE A 71 11.09 -6.25 11.42
C ILE A 71 11.21 -7.66 12.00
N SER A 72 10.07 -8.25 12.32
CA SER A 72 9.93 -9.65 12.69
C SER A 72 9.51 -10.47 11.46
N SER A 73 10.05 -11.68 11.34
CA SER A 73 9.70 -12.62 10.26
C SER A 73 8.19 -12.83 10.15
N SER A 74 7.66 -12.66 8.94
CA SER A 74 6.26 -12.91 8.57
C SER A 74 6.06 -14.28 7.93
N ILE A 75 4.81 -14.76 7.84
CA ILE A 75 4.43 -15.94 7.03
C ILE A 75 4.92 -15.79 5.58
N ARG A 76 5.00 -14.56 5.07
CA ARG A 76 5.50 -14.27 3.71
C ARG A 76 6.79 -13.48 3.80
N ARG A 77 7.93 -14.08 3.40
CA ARG A 77 9.25 -13.40 3.36
C ARG A 77 9.26 -12.09 2.58
N ALA A 78 8.42 -11.96 1.56
CA ALA A 78 8.26 -10.72 0.81
C ALA A 78 7.77 -9.55 1.68
N LEU A 79 7.02 -9.82 2.75
CA LEU A 79 6.54 -8.82 3.70
C LEU A 79 7.63 -8.33 4.68
N ASP A 80 8.77 -9.04 4.75
CA ASP A 80 9.91 -8.67 5.60
C ASP A 80 10.82 -7.63 4.92
N GLN A 81 10.55 -7.27 3.65
CA GLN A 81 11.32 -6.25 2.95
C GLN A 81 11.14 -4.88 3.63
N PRO A 82 12.23 -4.16 3.97
CA PRO A 82 12.15 -2.89 4.66
C PRO A 82 11.23 -1.86 3.99
N LEU A 83 11.18 -1.86 2.65
CA LEU A 83 10.36 -0.92 1.90
C LEU A 83 8.85 -1.11 2.14
N ASN A 84 8.40 -2.31 2.53
CA ASN A 84 7.01 -2.58 2.93
C ASN A 84 6.57 -1.82 4.20
N TYR A 85 7.55 -1.32 4.96
CA TYR A 85 7.33 -0.53 6.17
C TYR A 85 7.56 0.97 5.93
N ALA A 86 7.98 1.39 4.74
CA ALA A 86 8.26 2.79 4.44
C ALA A 86 7.03 3.70 4.64
N ARG A 87 5.82 3.16 4.46
CA ARG A 87 4.55 3.85 4.73
C ARG A 87 4.38 4.34 6.18
N ILE A 88 5.08 3.73 7.14
CA ILE A 88 5.05 4.17 8.55
C ILE A 88 5.72 5.54 8.72
N TYR A 89 6.67 5.87 7.85
CA TYR A 89 7.55 7.05 7.96
C TYR A 89 7.16 8.16 6.98
N LEU A 90 5.97 8.12 6.36
CA LEU A 90 5.55 9.11 5.36
C LEU A 90 5.60 10.54 5.92
N ALA A 91 5.10 10.73 7.13
CA ALA A 91 5.09 12.02 7.80
C ALA A 91 6.51 12.59 8.08
N ASP A 92 7.47 11.71 8.34
CA ASP A 92 8.87 12.07 8.65
C ASP A 92 9.71 12.31 7.38
N LEU A 93 9.38 11.60 6.30
CA LEU A 93 10.12 11.66 5.04
C LEU A 93 9.65 12.78 4.11
N LEU A 94 8.36 13.14 4.19
CA LEU A 94 7.77 14.18 3.35
C LEU A 94 7.97 15.56 3.96
N PRO A 95 8.15 16.61 3.13
CA PRO A 95 8.29 17.99 3.62
C PRO A 95 7.13 18.39 4.53
N THR A 96 7.39 19.22 5.53
CA THR A 96 6.38 19.70 6.49
C THR A 96 5.27 20.51 5.83
N THR A 97 5.51 21.06 4.64
CA THR A 97 4.51 21.75 3.81
C THR A 97 3.49 20.79 3.19
N VAL A 98 3.80 19.49 3.11
CA VAL A 98 2.84 18.46 2.67
C VAL A 98 2.01 18.04 3.87
N ASN A 99 0.76 18.49 3.92
CA ASN A 99 -0.16 18.24 5.03
C ASN A 99 -1.10 17.06 4.79
N ARG A 100 -1.28 16.63 3.55
CA ARG A 100 -2.23 15.58 3.16
C ARG A 100 -1.71 14.80 1.98
N ILE A 101 -1.94 13.49 1.96
CA ILE A 101 -1.59 12.61 0.85
C ILE A 101 -2.65 11.52 0.63
N ILE A 102 -2.66 10.95 -0.57
CA ILE A 102 -3.20 9.60 -0.82
C ILE A 102 -2.02 8.65 -0.92
N TYR A 103 -2.01 7.64 -0.06
CA TYR A 103 -1.08 6.53 -0.16
C TYR A 103 -1.68 5.44 -1.06
N LEU A 104 -0.86 4.95 -2.00
CA LEU A 104 -1.16 3.86 -2.92
C LEU A 104 -0.02 2.82 -2.85
N ASP A 105 -0.37 1.55 -2.64
CA ASP A 105 0.53 0.40 -2.78
C ASP A 105 0.93 0.21 -4.26
N SER A 106 1.92 -0.63 -4.52
CA SER A 106 2.54 -0.80 -5.85
C SER A 106 1.84 -1.84 -6.73
N ASP A 107 0.78 -2.47 -6.27
CA ASP A 107 0.07 -3.58 -6.91
C ASP A 107 -1.41 -3.27 -7.14
N LEU A 108 -1.70 -2.04 -7.55
CA LEU A 108 -3.04 -1.56 -7.84
C LEU A 108 -3.11 -0.74 -9.13
N ILE A 109 -4.32 -0.56 -9.64
CA ILE A 109 -4.66 0.45 -10.66
C ILE A 109 -5.90 1.23 -10.21
N VAL A 110 -5.94 2.51 -10.57
CA VAL A 110 -7.08 3.40 -10.39
C VAL A 110 -7.84 3.48 -11.72
N VAL A 111 -9.16 3.35 -11.68
CA VAL A 111 -10.06 3.34 -12.85
C VAL A 111 -11.19 4.38 -12.73
N ASP A 112 -10.95 5.41 -11.91
CA ASP A 112 -11.84 6.55 -11.68
C ASP A 112 -10.99 7.77 -11.30
N ASP A 113 -11.59 8.95 -11.27
CA ASP A 113 -10.87 10.18 -10.96
C ASP A 113 -10.43 10.23 -9.49
N VAL A 114 -9.10 10.25 -9.26
CA VAL A 114 -8.50 10.25 -7.93
C VAL A 114 -8.87 11.48 -7.10
N ASP A 115 -9.29 12.58 -7.74
CA ASP A 115 -9.76 13.78 -7.04
C ASP A 115 -10.97 13.49 -6.15
N LYS A 116 -11.83 12.53 -6.55
CA LYS A 116 -12.96 12.07 -5.72
C LYS A 116 -12.50 11.46 -4.41
N LEU A 117 -11.40 10.70 -4.43
CA LEU A 117 -10.78 10.14 -3.22
C LEU A 117 -10.09 11.24 -2.41
N TRP A 118 -9.45 12.19 -3.08
CA TRP A 118 -8.77 13.33 -2.45
C TRP A 118 -9.74 14.19 -1.64
N ASN A 119 -10.95 14.43 -2.15
CA ASN A 119 -11.95 15.30 -1.54
C ASN A 119 -12.73 14.69 -0.38
N ILE A 120 -12.46 13.43 0.01
CA ILE A 120 -13.13 12.82 1.17
C ILE A 120 -12.76 13.55 2.46
N GLU A 121 -13.73 14.07 3.20
CA GLU A 121 -13.48 14.75 4.46
C GLU A 121 -13.11 13.75 5.57
N LEU A 122 -11.88 13.87 6.09
CA LEU A 122 -11.38 13.05 7.20
C LEU A 122 -11.97 13.46 8.57
N ASN A 123 -12.59 14.65 8.65
CA ASN A 123 -13.12 15.23 9.88
C ASN A 123 -12.06 15.26 10.99
N ASP A 124 -12.35 14.68 12.14
CA ASP A 124 -11.45 14.53 13.29
C ASP A 124 -10.42 13.41 13.10
N ARG A 125 -10.65 12.47 12.18
CA ARG A 125 -9.74 11.34 11.93
C ARG A 125 -8.47 11.79 11.21
N VAL A 126 -7.40 11.01 11.42
CA VAL A 126 -6.09 11.20 10.77
C VAL A 126 -5.97 10.43 9.45
N LEU A 127 -6.79 9.39 9.29
CA LEU A 127 -6.69 8.45 8.18
C LEU A 127 -8.08 8.03 7.72
N GLY A 128 -8.27 7.92 6.41
CA GLY A 128 -9.45 7.36 5.77
C GLY A 128 -9.08 6.16 4.89
N ALA A 129 -9.85 5.08 5.00
CA ALA A 129 -9.68 3.87 4.21
C ALA A 129 -10.99 3.04 4.17
N PRO A 130 -11.17 2.16 3.16
CA PRO A 130 -12.27 1.20 3.17
C PRO A 130 -12.18 0.20 4.33
N GLU A 131 -13.20 0.16 5.18
CA GLU A 131 -13.30 -0.77 6.32
C GLU A 131 -14.18 -1.98 6.00
N TYR A 132 -13.71 -3.17 6.37
CA TYR A 132 -14.34 -4.47 6.14
C TYR A 132 -14.69 -5.13 7.47
N CYS A 133 -15.68 -4.58 8.17
CA CYS A 133 -16.09 -5.02 9.50
C CYS A 133 -16.67 -6.46 9.55
N HIS A 134 -16.99 -7.06 8.41
CA HIS A 134 -17.41 -8.47 8.33
C HIS A 134 -16.25 -9.46 8.47
N ALA A 135 -15.00 -9.01 8.31
CA ALA A 135 -13.83 -9.86 8.49
C ALA A 135 -13.65 -10.21 9.97
N ASN A 136 -13.25 -11.45 10.26
CA ASN A 136 -12.93 -11.86 11.62
C ASN A 136 -11.62 -11.17 12.07
N PHE A 137 -11.77 -10.06 12.80
CA PHE A 137 -10.65 -9.24 13.26
C PHE A 137 -9.67 -10.01 14.16
N THR A 138 -10.14 -11.05 14.86
CA THR A 138 -9.31 -11.90 15.71
C THR A 138 -8.18 -12.58 14.94
N HIS A 139 -8.37 -12.87 13.65
CA HIS A 139 -7.38 -13.56 12.80
C HIS A 139 -6.13 -12.74 12.48
N TYR A 140 -6.12 -11.42 12.72
CA TYR A 140 -4.97 -10.56 12.42
C TYR A 140 -3.92 -10.56 13.56
N PHE A 141 -4.24 -11.18 14.70
CA PHE A 141 -3.36 -11.29 15.86
C PHE A 141 -3.33 -12.72 16.40
N THR A 142 -2.20 -13.11 16.99
CA THR A 142 -2.01 -14.45 17.55
C THR A 142 -2.70 -14.60 18.90
N HIS A 143 -2.86 -15.84 19.39
CA HIS A 143 -3.34 -16.08 20.75
C HIS A 143 -2.51 -15.36 21.83
N LYS A 144 -1.21 -15.12 21.59
CA LYS A 144 -0.34 -14.36 22.51
C LYS A 144 -0.80 -12.92 22.67
N PHE A 145 -1.38 -12.32 21.64
CA PHE A 145 -1.98 -10.99 21.74
C PHE A 145 -3.24 -11.03 22.61
N TRP A 146 -4.18 -11.89 22.24
CA TRP A 146 -5.51 -11.94 22.85
C TRP A 146 -5.52 -12.39 24.31
N PHE A 147 -4.61 -13.29 24.70
CA PHE A 147 -4.48 -13.74 26.08
C PHE A 147 -3.60 -12.82 26.95
N HIS A 148 -2.95 -11.80 26.38
CA HIS A 148 -2.17 -10.87 27.18
C HIS A 148 -3.10 -9.96 28.00
N PRO A 149 -2.86 -9.73 29.30
CA PRO A 149 -3.76 -8.93 30.15
C PRO A 149 -3.88 -7.44 29.79
N ILE A 150 -3.06 -6.97 28.83
CA ILE A 150 -2.89 -5.54 28.53
C ILE A 150 -3.10 -5.26 27.04
N PHE A 151 -2.56 -6.08 26.12
CA PHE A 151 -2.55 -5.73 24.70
C PHE A 151 -3.94 -5.53 24.09
N PRO A 152 -4.97 -6.36 24.37
CA PRO A 152 -6.32 -6.14 23.85
C PRO A 152 -6.94 -4.81 24.31
N ASN A 153 -6.48 -4.24 25.43
CA ASN A 153 -6.96 -2.94 25.92
C ASN A 153 -6.63 -1.79 24.96
N THR A 154 -5.75 -1.97 23.98
CA THR A 154 -5.51 -0.99 22.90
C THR A 154 -6.79 -0.66 22.12
N PHE A 155 -7.74 -1.60 22.07
CA PHE A 155 -9.03 -1.42 21.42
C PHE A 155 -10.13 -1.02 22.39
N LYS A 156 -9.81 -0.75 23.66
CA LYS A 156 -10.80 -0.29 24.64
C LYS A 156 -11.46 1.00 24.12
N ASN A 157 -12.80 1.03 24.16
CA ASN A 157 -13.63 2.11 23.63
C ASN A 157 -13.57 2.30 22.10
N ARG A 158 -13.13 1.28 21.35
CA ARG A 158 -13.16 1.26 19.89
C ARG A 158 -13.88 0.00 19.43
N THR A 159 -14.55 0.08 18.29
CA THR A 159 -15.04 -1.10 17.58
C THR A 159 -14.09 -1.34 16.42
N PRO A 160 -13.05 -2.19 16.60
CA PRO A 160 -12.03 -2.35 15.58
C PRO A 160 -12.58 -3.10 14.37
N CYS A 161 -12.40 -2.52 13.18
CA CYS A 161 -12.64 -3.18 11.90
C CYS A 161 -11.32 -3.38 11.14
N TYR A 162 -11.27 -4.43 10.33
CA TYR A 162 -10.17 -4.59 9.38
C TYR A 162 -10.27 -3.50 8.31
N PHE A 163 -9.15 -2.88 7.99
CA PHE A 163 -8.98 -2.11 6.76
C PHE A 163 -7.67 -2.50 6.11
N ASN A 164 -7.64 -2.45 4.79
CA ASN A 164 -6.43 -2.70 4.03
C ASN A 164 -5.58 -1.41 3.96
N THR A 165 -4.26 -1.53 4.18
CA THR A 165 -3.34 -0.37 4.23
C THR A 165 -2.74 0.02 2.88
N GLY A 166 -3.24 -0.54 1.77
CA GLY A 166 -2.73 -0.26 0.44
C GLY A 166 -3.36 0.94 -0.24
N VAL A 167 -4.47 1.45 0.29
CA VAL A 167 -5.09 2.72 -0.15
C VAL A 167 -5.53 3.47 1.09
N MET A 168 -4.94 4.64 1.33
CA MET A 168 -5.25 5.45 2.52
C MET A 168 -5.19 6.94 2.18
N VAL A 169 -6.19 7.69 2.60
CA VAL A 169 -6.13 9.16 2.62
C VAL A 169 -5.60 9.57 3.99
N ILE A 170 -4.51 10.33 4.05
CA ILE A 170 -3.80 10.60 5.31
C ILE A 170 -3.63 12.09 5.51
N ASP A 171 -4.04 12.57 6.68
CA ASP A 171 -3.68 13.88 7.21
C ASP A 171 -2.30 13.78 7.87
N LEU A 172 -1.27 14.20 7.15
CA LEU A 172 0.10 14.19 7.65
C LEU A 172 0.35 15.24 8.73
N GLN A 173 -0.44 16.32 8.76
CA GLN A 173 -0.29 17.32 9.80
C GLN A 173 -0.71 16.72 11.16
N LYS A 174 -1.89 16.11 11.24
CA LYS A 174 -2.30 15.36 12.43
C LYS A 174 -1.39 14.19 12.72
N TRP A 175 -0.91 13.49 11.68
CA TRP A 175 0.04 12.38 11.85
C TRP A 175 1.28 12.81 12.64
N ARG A 176 1.86 13.97 12.29
CA ARG A 176 3.02 14.56 12.97
C ARG A 176 2.66 15.06 14.37
N ASN A 177 1.56 15.80 14.51
CA ASN A 177 1.16 16.40 15.80
C ASN A 177 0.91 15.35 16.89
N ASP A 178 0.39 14.18 16.51
CA ASP A 178 0.03 13.11 17.42
C ASP A 178 1.04 11.95 17.45
N ASP A 179 2.24 12.13 16.87
CA ASP A 179 3.35 11.16 16.91
C ASP A 179 2.95 9.73 16.48
N TYR A 180 2.21 9.62 15.37
CA TYR A 180 1.70 8.34 14.90
C TYR A 180 2.79 7.38 14.42
N THR A 181 3.92 7.87 13.92
CA THR A 181 5.09 7.04 13.58
C THR A 181 5.57 6.28 14.83
N GLN A 182 5.72 6.97 15.96
CA GLN A 182 6.22 6.42 17.22
C GLN A 182 5.24 5.39 17.79
N LYS A 183 3.92 5.63 17.68
CA LYS A 183 2.87 4.67 18.04
C LYS A 183 2.96 3.37 17.23
N LEU A 184 3.23 3.47 15.93
CA LEU A 184 3.41 2.30 15.06
C LEU A 184 4.69 1.53 15.40
N GLU A 185 5.82 2.23 15.57
CA GLU A 185 7.08 1.59 15.97
C GLU A 185 6.98 0.91 17.33
N HIS A 186 6.23 1.48 18.29
CA HIS A 186 5.96 0.85 19.58
C HIS A 186 5.42 -0.58 19.40
N TRP A 187 4.39 -0.75 18.56
CA TRP A 187 3.82 -2.06 18.28
C TRP A 187 4.78 -3.00 17.53
N MET A 188 5.66 -2.46 16.70
CA MET A 188 6.72 -3.26 16.07
C MET A 188 7.75 -3.78 17.10
N ARG A 189 8.10 -2.97 18.10
CA ARG A 189 8.96 -3.39 19.23
C ARG A 189 8.27 -4.45 20.09
N VAL A 190 6.97 -4.29 20.38
CA VAL A 190 6.16 -5.31 21.07
C VAL A 190 6.15 -6.61 20.27
N GLN A 191 5.94 -6.54 18.97
CA GLN A 191 5.97 -7.71 18.08
C GLN A 191 7.30 -8.46 18.13
N LYS A 192 8.45 -7.75 18.15
CA LYS A 192 9.77 -8.37 18.28
C LYS A 192 9.90 -9.23 19.53
N ARG A 193 9.33 -8.78 20.65
CA ARG A 193 9.42 -9.45 21.94
C ARG A 193 8.38 -10.57 22.11
N TYR A 194 7.15 -10.35 21.65
CA TYR A 194 6.02 -11.23 22.01
C TYR A 194 5.45 -12.04 20.85
N ARG A 195 5.75 -11.71 19.59
CA ARG A 195 5.20 -12.37 18.37
C ARG A 195 3.66 -12.43 18.39
N ILE A 196 3.06 -11.25 18.44
CA ILE A 196 1.62 -11.01 18.56
C ILE A 196 0.86 -10.99 17.22
N TYR A 197 1.55 -10.99 16.08
CA TYR A 197 0.94 -11.08 14.75
C TYR A 197 1.92 -11.65 13.70
N GLU A 198 1.44 -11.89 12.48
CA GLU A 198 2.25 -12.52 11.41
C GLU A 198 2.17 -11.83 10.04
N LEU A 199 1.42 -10.73 9.90
CA LEU A 199 1.07 -10.10 8.62
C LEU A 199 1.90 -8.84 8.27
N GLY A 200 3.21 -8.86 8.51
CA GLY A 200 4.12 -7.79 8.09
C GLY A 200 3.79 -6.42 8.71
N SER A 201 3.64 -5.40 7.87
CA SER A 201 3.39 -4.01 8.28
C SER A 201 1.93 -3.66 8.54
N LEU A 202 0.96 -4.52 8.18
CA LEU A 202 -0.48 -4.26 8.38
C LEU A 202 -0.89 -4.22 9.87
N PRO A 203 -0.53 -5.21 10.72
CA PRO A 203 -1.02 -5.24 12.10
C PRO A 203 -0.69 -4.01 12.97
N PRO A 204 0.50 -3.37 12.87
CA PRO A 204 0.74 -2.08 13.53
C PRO A 204 -0.32 -1.02 13.19
N PHE A 205 -0.73 -0.91 11.92
CA PHE A 205 -1.78 0.03 11.53
C PHE A 205 -3.13 -0.35 12.14
N LEU A 206 -3.48 -1.64 12.16
CA LEU A 206 -4.71 -2.08 12.81
C LEU A 206 -4.70 -1.74 14.31
N LEU A 207 -3.58 -1.98 15.01
CA LEU A 207 -3.43 -1.68 16.45
C LEU A 207 -3.60 -0.19 16.77
N VAL A 208 -3.12 0.67 15.88
CA VAL A 208 -3.14 2.13 16.08
C VAL A 208 -4.46 2.75 15.63
N PHE A 209 -5.01 2.31 14.49
CA PHE A 209 -6.08 3.01 13.79
C PHE A 209 -7.43 2.28 13.74
N ALA A 210 -7.51 0.94 13.91
CA ALA A 210 -8.78 0.23 13.75
C ALA A 210 -9.86 0.77 14.71
N GLY A 211 -11.04 1.07 14.17
CA GLY A 211 -12.14 1.74 14.89
C GLY A 211 -11.96 3.26 15.08
N ASN A 212 -10.93 3.84 14.46
CA ASN A 212 -10.62 5.28 14.44
C ASN A 212 -10.21 5.75 13.03
N VAL A 213 -10.76 5.11 12.00
CA VAL A 213 -10.55 5.45 10.59
C VAL A 213 -11.81 6.14 10.06
N LYS A 214 -11.64 7.12 9.16
CA LYS A 214 -12.76 7.63 8.36
C LYS A 214 -13.13 6.56 7.34
N GLN A 215 -14.34 6.03 7.44
CA GLN A 215 -14.85 5.07 6.48
C GLN A 215 -14.90 5.69 5.08
N VAL A 216 -14.19 5.06 4.13
CA VAL A 216 -14.21 5.36 2.70
C VAL A 216 -15.00 4.26 1.98
N GLU A 217 -15.65 4.60 0.88
CA GLU A 217 -16.43 3.66 0.08
C GLU A 217 -15.56 2.50 -0.45
N HIS A 218 -16.10 1.28 -0.43
CA HIS A 218 -15.37 0.07 -0.85
C HIS A 218 -14.90 0.09 -2.30
N ARG A 219 -15.51 0.93 -3.15
CA ARG A 219 -15.08 1.13 -4.54
C ARG A 219 -13.62 1.54 -4.69
N TRP A 220 -13.06 2.19 -3.66
CA TRP A 220 -11.67 2.65 -3.61
C TRP A 220 -10.67 1.58 -3.21
N ASN A 221 -11.09 0.34 -2.97
CA ASN A 221 -10.15 -0.75 -2.71
C ASN A 221 -10.77 -2.13 -2.99
N GLN A 222 -10.92 -2.51 -4.25
CA GLN A 222 -11.25 -3.90 -4.63
C GLN A 222 -10.02 -4.80 -4.37
N HIS A 223 -9.79 -5.12 -3.10
CA HIS A 223 -8.63 -5.82 -2.62
C HIS A 223 -8.77 -7.34 -2.77
N GLY A 224 -7.66 -8.06 -2.59
CA GLY A 224 -7.63 -9.51 -2.62
C GLY A 224 -7.50 -10.12 -4.01
N LEU A 225 -7.34 -9.32 -5.08
CA LEU A 225 -7.21 -9.84 -6.45
C LEU A 225 -5.90 -10.64 -6.67
N GLY A 226 -4.93 -10.47 -5.76
CA GLY A 226 -3.74 -11.29 -5.67
C GLY A 226 -3.96 -12.66 -5.01
N GLY A 227 -5.22 -12.96 -4.63
CA GLY A 227 -5.59 -14.19 -3.96
C GLY A 227 -5.16 -14.26 -2.50
N ASP A 228 -5.32 -15.44 -1.91
CA ASP A 228 -4.85 -15.71 -0.55
C ASP A 228 -3.32 -15.63 -0.42
N ASN A 229 -2.84 -15.72 0.83
CA ASN A 229 -1.42 -15.61 1.16
C ASN A 229 -0.61 -16.90 0.88
N LEU A 230 -1.24 -18.01 0.49
CA LEU A 230 -0.66 -19.34 0.35
C LEU A 230 -0.54 -19.76 -1.12
N GLU A 231 -1.67 -19.89 -1.79
CA GLU A 231 -1.84 -20.36 -3.16
C GLU A 231 -2.00 -19.20 -4.14
N GLY A 232 -2.57 -18.08 -3.68
CA GLY A 232 -2.85 -16.93 -4.54
C GLY A 232 -3.93 -17.28 -5.57
N GLN A 233 -5.03 -17.89 -5.13
CA GLN A 233 -6.16 -18.24 -6.00
C GLN A 233 -6.81 -16.99 -6.62
N CYS A 234 -7.40 -17.11 -7.80
CA CYS A 234 -8.17 -16.02 -8.41
C CYS A 234 -9.39 -15.68 -7.55
N ARG A 235 -9.74 -14.40 -7.49
CA ARG A 235 -10.93 -13.92 -6.77
C ARG A 235 -11.72 -12.97 -7.63
N ASP A 236 -13.03 -12.96 -7.42
CA ASP A 236 -13.94 -11.99 -8.05
C ASP A 236 -13.91 -10.65 -7.31
N LEU A 237 -14.48 -9.64 -7.95
CA LEU A 237 -14.71 -8.32 -7.35
C LEU A 237 -15.70 -8.41 -6.20
N HIS A 238 -15.54 -7.54 -5.20
CA HIS A 238 -16.60 -7.32 -4.23
C HIS A 238 -17.81 -6.64 -4.90
N PRO A 239 -19.04 -6.86 -4.41
CA PRO A 239 -20.23 -6.19 -4.95
C PRO A 239 -20.11 -4.67 -4.91
N GLY A 240 -20.72 -4.00 -5.90
CA GLY A 240 -20.81 -2.54 -5.97
C GLY A 240 -19.90 -1.91 -7.03
N PRO A 241 -19.84 -0.56 -7.08
CA PRO A 241 -19.02 0.14 -8.05
C PRO A 241 -17.53 -0.07 -7.80
N VAL A 242 -16.72 0.14 -8.85
CA VAL A 242 -15.26 -0.01 -8.81
C VAL A 242 -14.62 1.30 -9.22
N SER A 243 -13.66 1.77 -8.41
CA SER A 243 -12.77 2.90 -8.72
C SER A 243 -11.30 2.53 -8.61
N LEU A 244 -10.98 1.45 -7.92
CA LEU A 244 -9.60 0.99 -7.74
C LEU A 244 -9.58 -0.52 -7.58
N LEU A 245 -8.73 -1.18 -8.37
CA LEU A 245 -8.47 -2.62 -8.32
C LEU A 245 -7.11 -2.89 -7.68
N HIS A 246 -7.07 -3.80 -6.70
CA HIS A 246 -5.88 -4.01 -5.87
C HIS A 246 -5.54 -5.51 -5.76
N TRP A 247 -4.40 -5.89 -6.36
CA TRP A 247 -3.83 -7.24 -6.31
C TRP A 247 -3.11 -7.54 -4.99
N SER A 248 -3.70 -7.09 -3.87
CA SER A 248 -3.23 -7.46 -2.55
C SER A 248 -3.30 -8.98 -2.41
N GLY A 249 -2.23 -9.61 -1.93
CA GLY A 249 -2.11 -11.07 -1.91
C GLY A 249 -0.79 -11.54 -2.50
N LYS A 250 -0.70 -12.84 -2.81
CA LYS A 250 0.53 -13.48 -3.32
C LYS A 250 0.69 -13.33 -4.83
N GLY A 251 -0.37 -13.57 -5.58
CA GLY A 251 -0.37 -13.44 -7.04
C GLY A 251 -0.28 -11.98 -7.46
N LYS A 252 0.54 -11.72 -8.48
CA LYS A 252 0.69 -10.40 -9.09
C LYS A 252 0.36 -10.49 -10.57
N PRO A 253 -0.35 -9.49 -11.13
CA PRO A 253 -0.87 -9.59 -12.48
C PRO A 253 0.26 -9.74 -13.49
N TRP A 254 1.34 -8.94 -13.36
CA TRP A 254 2.52 -9.07 -14.21
C TRP A 254 3.18 -10.46 -14.17
N LEU A 255 3.27 -11.11 -13.00
CA LEU A 255 3.85 -12.45 -12.89
C LEU A 255 2.94 -13.52 -13.52
N ARG A 256 1.62 -13.39 -13.35
CA ARG A 256 0.63 -14.32 -13.90
C ARG A 256 0.51 -14.19 -15.42
N LEU A 257 0.57 -12.97 -15.93
CA LEU A 257 0.61 -12.68 -17.37
C LEU A 257 1.89 -13.22 -18.01
N ASP A 258 3.07 -12.94 -17.44
CA ASP A 258 4.35 -13.44 -17.95
C ASP A 258 4.41 -14.98 -17.96
N SER A 259 3.82 -15.63 -16.96
CA SER A 259 3.74 -17.09 -16.87
C SER A 259 2.61 -17.72 -17.69
N LYS A 260 1.87 -16.92 -18.47
CA LYS A 260 0.71 -17.35 -19.29
C LYS A 260 -0.37 -18.08 -18.47
N LYS A 261 -0.52 -17.72 -17.20
CA LYS A 261 -1.54 -18.24 -16.28
C LYS A 261 -2.31 -17.08 -15.63
N PRO A 262 -2.95 -16.19 -16.43
CA PRO A 262 -3.68 -15.06 -15.89
C PRO A 262 -4.94 -15.51 -15.13
N CYS A 263 -5.25 -14.82 -14.05
CA CYS A 263 -6.62 -14.75 -13.56
C CYS A 263 -7.46 -13.86 -14.48
N PRO A 264 -8.80 -14.04 -14.56
CA PRO A 264 -9.65 -13.25 -15.45
C PRO A 264 -9.44 -11.73 -15.32
N LEU A 265 -9.36 -11.23 -14.08
CA LEU A 265 -9.19 -9.81 -13.80
C LEU A 265 -7.79 -9.27 -14.13
N ASP A 266 -6.75 -10.11 -14.27
CA ASP A 266 -5.40 -9.64 -14.63
C ASP A 266 -5.39 -8.95 -16.01
N SER A 267 -6.36 -9.29 -16.87
CA SER A 267 -6.59 -8.62 -18.17
C SER A 267 -6.95 -7.14 -18.03
N LEU A 268 -7.54 -6.72 -16.89
CA LEU A 268 -7.83 -5.31 -16.60
C LEU A 268 -6.57 -4.53 -16.21
N TRP A 269 -5.55 -5.21 -15.70
CA TRP A 269 -4.25 -4.59 -15.37
C TRP A 269 -3.34 -4.48 -16.60
N ALA A 270 -3.42 -5.43 -17.54
CA ALA A 270 -2.56 -5.51 -18.71
C ALA A 270 -2.45 -4.21 -19.55
N PRO A 271 -3.50 -3.39 -19.76
CA PRO A 271 -3.39 -2.14 -20.51
C PRO A 271 -2.46 -1.09 -19.87
N TYR A 272 -2.23 -1.18 -18.56
CA TYR A 272 -1.35 -0.25 -17.83
C TYR A 272 0.11 -0.71 -17.78
N ASP A 273 0.39 -1.86 -18.37
CA ASP A 273 1.70 -2.46 -18.34
C ASP A 273 2.59 -1.94 -19.45
N LEU A 274 3.52 -1.05 -19.08
CA LEU A 274 4.47 -0.45 -20.01
C LEU A 274 5.75 -1.29 -20.20
N PHE A 275 5.83 -2.48 -19.60
CA PHE A 275 6.99 -3.34 -19.75
C PHE A 275 7.07 -3.90 -21.16
N ARG A 276 8.12 -3.52 -21.91
CA ARG A 276 8.38 -4.08 -23.24
C ARG A 276 9.15 -5.39 -23.09
N HIS A 277 8.51 -6.50 -23.43
CA HIS A 277 9.24 -7.74 -23.67
C HIS A 277 10.12 -7.54 -24.91
N GLN A 278 11.42 -7.88 -24.82
CA GLN A 278 12.23 -7.99 -26.02
C GLN A 278 11.59 -9.03 -26.93
N SER A 279 11.25 -8.63 -28.16
CA SER A 279 10.81 -9.56 -29.19
C SER A 279 11.90 -10.63 -29.35
N LEU A 280 11.54 -11.90 -29.22
CA LEU A 280 12.42 -13.02 -29.57
C LEU A 280 12.64 -13.11 -31.10
N PHE A 281 11.92 -12.31 -31.88
CA PHE A 281 12.16 -12.11 -33.29
C PHE A 281 12.92 -10.81 -33.47
N SER A 282 14.23 -10.92 -33.57
CA SER A 282 15.04 -9.98 -34.32
C SER A 282 14.72 -10.22 -35.79
N ASP A 283 13.92 -9.35 -36.39
CA ASP A 283 13.83 -9.29 -37.86
C ASP A 283 15.25 -9.09 -38.38
N SER A 284 15.72 -10.10 -39.12
CA SER A 284 17.04 -10.15 -39.75
C SER A 284 16.98 -9.51 -41.12
#